data_AF-D9URE9-F1
#
_entry.id   AF-D9URE9-F1
#
_cell.length_a   1.000
_cell.length_b   1.000
_cell.length_c   1.000
_cell.angle_alpha   90.00
_cell.angle_beta   90.00
_cell.angle_gamma   90.00
#
_symmetry.space_group_name_H-M   'P 1'
#
loop_
_entity.id
_entity.type
_entity.pdbx_description
1 polymer ?
#
loop_
_entity_poly.entity_id
_entity_poly.type
_entity_poly.pdbx_seq_one_letter_code
_entity_poly.pdbx_strand_id
1 'polypeptide(L)'
;MTSLPETTGTPDAAPVAAGTAPLAAPQGWARKPSTAPTGSIPEHERMITDARERIDTIDDRIIGLIQERSAVSAVVQKARVEAGGRRVNLSREMEVLSHYRDALGKQGTTLAMTLLELSRGRV
;
A
#
# COMPACT_ATOMS: atom_id res chain seq x y z
N MET A 1 -32.09 -43.70 -32.85
CA MET A 1 -31.74 -43.61 -34.29
C MET A 1 -31.52 -42.13 -34.59
N THR A 2 -30.28 -41.65 -34.53
CA THR A 2 -29.39 -41.45 -35.72
C THR A 2 -29.76 -40.11 -36.39
N SER A 3 -28.98 -39.04 -36.48
CA SER A 3 -27.55 -38.77 -36.28
C SER A 3 -27.33 -37.25 -36.17
N LEU A 4 -26.19 -36.86 -35.59
CA LEU A 4 -25.53 -35.57 -35.79
C LEU A 4 -25.03 -35.41 -37.24
N PRO A 5 -24.81 -34.17 -37.71
CA PRO A 5 -23.65 -33.90 -38.55
C PRO A 5 -22.70 -32.85 -37.95
N GLU A 6 -21.48 -33.35 -37.79
CA GLU A 6 -20.11 -32.83 -37.95
C GLU A 6 -19.71 -31.35 -37.90
N THR A 7 -18.44 -31.28 -37.51
CA THR A 7 -17.53 -30.17 -37.20
C THR A 7 -17.13 -29.30 -38.38
N THR A 8 -16.84 -28.03 -38.09
CA THR A 8 -15.78 -27.17 -38.69
C THR A 8 -15.89 -25.82 -37.99
N GLY A 9 -14.87 -25.12 -37.51
CA GLY A 9 -13.42 -25.28 -37.47
C GLY A 9 -12.93 -23.94 -36.89
N THR A 10 -12.11 -24.00 -35.85
CA THR A 10 -11.12 -22.99 -35.41
C THR A 10 -11.39 -21.51 -35.69
N PRO A 11 -11.63 -20.65 -34.67
CA PRO A 11 -11.23 -19.25 -34.79
C PRO A 11 -9.71 -19.15 -34.63
N ASP A 12 -9.10 -18.77 -35.74
CA ASP A 12 -7.71 -18.41 -35.94
C ASP A 12 -7.20 -17.47 -34.84
N ALA A 13 -6.15 -17.92 -34.16
CA ALA A 13 -5.43 -17.14 -33.17
C ALA A 13 -4.53 -16.15 -33.91
N ALA A 14 -5.03 -14.92 -34.07
CA ALA A 14 -4.21 -13.81 -34.55
C ALA A 14 -3.00 -13.62 -33.61
N PRO A 15 -1.76 -13.56 -34.14
CA PRO A 15 -0.59 -13.24 -33.33
C PRO A 15 -0.67 -11.75 -32.98
N VAL A 16 -0.95 -11.45 -31.71
CA VAL A 16 -0.66 -10.13 -31.15
C VAL A 16 0.86 -9.97 -31.14
N ALA A 17 1.37 -9.35 -32.20
CA ALA A 17 2.75 -8.95 -32.31
C ALA A 17 3.10 -8.07 -31.10
N ALA A 18 3.86 -8.63 -30.17
CA ALA A 18 4.58 -7.91 -29.15
C ALA A 18 5.71 -7.11 -29.82
N GLY A 19 5.32 -6.04 -30.50
CA GLY A 19 6.22 -4.97 -30.90
C GLY A 19 6.38 -4.03 -29.72
N THR A 20 7.47 -4.20 -28.97
CA THR A 20 7.92 -3.32 -27.90
C THR A 20 8.00 -1.87 -28.41
N ALA A 21 6.91 -1.12 -28.27
CA ALA A 21 6.97 0.33 -28.34
C ALA A 21 7.87 0.78 -27.17
N PRO A 22 8.92 1.58 -27.40
CA PRO A 22 9.67 2.14 -26.30
C PRO A 22 8.68 2.97 -25.48
N LEU A 23 8.53 2.65 -24.19
CA LEU A 23 7.86 3.54 -23.25
C LEU A 23 8.54 4.90 -23.39
N ALA A 24 7.79 5.88 -23.91
CA ALA A 24 8.23 7.25 -23.94
C ALA A 24 8.59 7.64 -22.51
N ALA A 25 9.89 7.87 -22.27
CA ALA A 25 10.36 8.44 -21.02
C ALA A 25 9.55 9.73 -20.76
N PRO A 26 9.11 10.00 -19.52
CA PRO A 26 8.39 11.24 -19.23
C PRO A 26 9.27 12.43 -19.65
N GLN A 27 8.79 13.16 -20.66
CA GLN A 27 9.43 14.31 -21.32
C GLN A 27 9.45 15.56 -20.40
N GLY A 28 9.80 15.38 -19.14
CA GLY A 28 9.75 16.42 -18.10
C GLY A 28 11.03 16.59 -17.30
N TRP A 29 12.02 15.70 -17.45
CA TRP A 29 13.29 15.82 -16.74
C TRP A 29 14.46 15.81 -17.72
N ALA A 30 14.55 16.84 -18.56
CA ALA A 30 15.80 17.07 -19.28
C ALA A 30 16.90 17.30 -18.23
N ARG A 31 17.76 16.30 -17.99
CA ARG A 31 18.91 16.41 -17.08
C ARG A 31 19.85 17.45 -17.68
N LYS A 32 19.84 18.67 -17.13
CA LYS A 32 20.92 19.63 -17.42
C LYS A 32 22.24 19.01 -16.93
N PRO A 33 23.29 18.92 -17.77
CA PRO A 33 24.58 18.44 -17.31
C PRO A 33 25.10 19.37 -16.21
N SER A 34 25.29 18.79 -15.02
CA SER A 34 25.81 19.48 -13.84
C SER A 34 27.26 19.86 -14.09
N THR A 35 27.59 21.14 -13.99
CA THR A 35 28.96 21.69 -14.12
C THR A 35 29.75 21.59 -12.79
N ALA A 36 29.29 20.76 -11.86
CA ALA A 36 29.95 20.58 -10.57
C ALA A 36 31.31 19.88 -10.73
N PRO A 37 32.36 20.30 -10.01
CA PRO A 37 33.66 19.67 -10.07
C PRO A 37 33.58 18.18 -9.69
N THR A 38 34.25 17.33 -10.47
CA THR A 38 34.45 15.89 -10.22
C THR A 38 34.94 15.68 -8.79
N GLY A 39 34.04 15.32 -7.88
CA GLY A 39 34.32 15.13 -6.45
C GLY A 39 33.27 15.72 -5.51
N SER A 40 32.45 16.66 -5.96
CA SER A 40 31.37 17.23 -5.16
C SER A 40 30.05 16.56 -5.48
N ILE A 41 29.43 15.89 -4.48
CA ILE A 41 28.04 15.43 -4.58
C ILE A 41 27.18 16.62 -5.02
N PRO A 42 26.38 16.53 -6.09
CA PRO A 42 25.45 17.59 -6.45
C PRO A 42 24.51 17.95 -5.29
N GLU A 43 24.19 19.24 -5.14
CA GLU A 43 23.36 19.71 -4.01
C GLU A 43 22.00 18.99 -3.91
N HIS A 44 21.38 18.70 -5.04
CA HIS A 44 20.13 17.94 -5.09
C HIS A 44 20.29 16.50 -4.57
N GLU A 45 21.45 15.86 -4.77
CA GLU A 45 21.70 14.52 -4.24
C GLU A 45 21.83 14.57 -2.71
N ARG A 46 22.47 15.60 -2.14
CA ARG A 46 22.49 15.81 -0.68
C ARG A 46 21.08 16.00 -0.12
N MET A 47 20.27 16.89 -0.73
CA MET A 47 18.89 17.12 -0.30
C MET A 47 18.04 15.83 -0.32
N ILE A 48 18.24 14.97 -1.33
CA ILE A 48 17.53 13.69 -1.42
C ILE A 48 17.97 12.75 -0.29
N THR A 49 19.26 12.67 0.01
CA THR A 49 19.78 11.85 1.11
C THR A 49 19.21 12.32 2.45
N ASP A 50 19.29 13.62 2.75
CA ASP A 50 18.77 14.19 4.01
C ASP A 50 17.26 13.96 4.15
N ALA A 51 16.51 14.08 3.05
CA ALA A 51 15.07 13.81 3.06
C ALA A 51 14.74 12.34 3.33
N ARG A 52 15.55 11.40 2.83
CA ARG A 52 15.38 9.96 3.09
C ARG A 52 15.66 9.62 4.55
N GLU A 53 16.74 10.14 5.13
CA GLU A 53 17.04 9.94 6.56
C GLU A 53 15.89 10.45 7.45
N ARG A 54 15.27 11.57 7.06
CA ARG A 54 14.09 12.09 7.74
C ARG A 54 12.86 11.18 7.57
N ILE A 55 12.66 10.59 6.40
CA ILE A 55 11.60 9.60 6.16
C ILE A 55 11.82 8.39 7.07
N ASP A 56 13.04 7.84 7.11
CA ASP A 56 13.37 6.69 7.94
C ASP A 56 13.07 6.97 9.43
N THR A 57 13.43 8.16 9.92
CA THR A 57 13.11 8.59 11.29
C THR A 57 11.61 8.68 11.54
N ILE A 58 10.83 9.10 10.55
CA ILE A 58 9.36 9.16 10.65
C ILE A 58 8.78 7.75 10.64
N ASP A 59 9.30 6.86 9.80
CA ASP A 59 8.84 5.48 9.68
C ASP A 59 9.09 4.69 10.96
N ASP A 60 10.25 4.87 11.61
CA ASP A 60 10.54 4.28 12.92
C ASP A 60 9.50 4.72 13.98
N ARG A 61 9.11 6.00 13.96
CA ARG A 61 8.07 6.52 14.87
C ARG A 61 6.70 5.96 14.54
N ILE A 62 6.35 5.83 13.26
CA ILE A 62 5.09 5.23 12.83
C ILE A 62 5.02 3.77 13.28
N ILE A 63 6.10 3.01 13.11
CA ILE A 63 6.19 1.61 13.55
C ILE A 63 5.99 1.52 15.06
N GLY A 64 6.70 2.36 15.84
CA GLY A 64 6.53 2.41 17.30
C GLY A 64 5.09 2.71 17.72
N LEU A 65 4.45 3.71 17.10
CA LEU A 65 3.06 4.06 17.37
C LEU A 65 2.08 2.93 17.01
N ILE A 66 2.32 2.21 15.92
CA ILE A 66 1.49 1.07 15.51
C ILE A 66 1.60 -0.08 16.50
N GLN A 67 2.82 -0.36 16.99
CA GLN A 67 3.05 -1.39 18.01
C GLN A 67 2.35 -1.03 19.33
N GLU A 68 2.49 0.21 19.78
CA GLU A 68 1.81 0.72 20.98
C GLU A 68 0.29 0.62 20.82
N ARG A 69 -0.26 1.09 19.70
CA ARG A 69 -1.70 0.99 19.39
C ARG A 69 -2.19 -0.46 19.42
N SER A 70 -1.40 -1.39 18.89
CA SER A 70 -1.72 -2.82 18.87
C SER A 70 -1.73 -3.41 20.29
N ALA A 71 -0.74 -3.05 21.12
CA ALA A 71 -0.67 -3.48 22.51
C ALA A 71 -1.88 -2.96 23.33
N VAL A 72 -2.24 -1.68 23.18
CA VAL A 72 -3.42 -1.11 23.84
C VAL A 72 -4.71 -1.79 23.36
N SER A 73 -4.82 -2.09 22.07
CA SER A 73 -5.98 -2.80 21.51
C SER A 73 -6.13 -4.20 22.11
N ALA A 74 -5.03 -4.93 22.32
CA ALA A 74 -5.05 -6.24 22.95
C ALA A 74 -5.54 -6.20 24.41
N VAL A 75 -5.13 -5.18 25.18
CA VAL A 75 -5.61 -4.96 26.55
C VAL A 75 -7.14 -4.75 26.57
N VAL A 76 -7.66 -3.91 25.66
CA VAL A 76 -9.10 -3.66 25.55
C VAL A 76 -9.87 -4.93 25.17
N GLN A 77 -9.36 -5.72 24.22
CA GLN A 77 -9.98 -6.98 23.81
C GLN A 77 -9.99 -8.00 24.96
N LYS A 78 -8.90 -8.12 25.71
CA LYS A 78 -8.82 -9.01 26.87
C LYS A 78 -9.88 -8.65 27.91
N ALA A 79 -9.97 -7.38 28.30
CA ALA A 79 -10.97 -6.89 29.25
C ALA A 79 -12.41 -7.18 28.79
N ARG A 80 -12.69 -7.05 27.49
CA ARG A 80 -14.02 -7.37 26.94
C ARG A 80 -14.37 -8.85 27.00
N VAL A 81 -13.41 -9.72 26.68
CA VAL A 81 -13.61 -11.17 26.75
C VAL A 81 -13.81 -11.61 28.19
N GLU A 82 -13.04 -11.05 29.13
CA GLU A 82 -13.20 -11.30 30.57
C GLU A 82 -14.58 -10.86 31.08
N ALA A 83 -15.14 -9.77 30.54
CA ALA A 83 -16.50 -9.33 30.81
C ALA A 83 -17.60 -10.14 30.09
N GLY A 84 -17.27 -11.24 29.41
CA GLY A 84 -18.22 -12.08 28.67
C GLY A 84 -18.71 -11.48 27.34
N GLY A 85 -18.07 -10.40 26.88
CA GLY A 85 -18.41 -9.72 25.64
C GLY A 85 -17.74 -10.30 24.40
N ARG A 86 -18.12 -9.78 23.23
CA ARG A 86 -17.49 -10.12 21.94
C ARG A 86 -16.12 -9.44 21.82
N ARG A 87 -15.15 -10.15 21.23
CA ARG A 87 -13.80 -9.63 20.92
C ARG A 87 -13.79 -8.36 20.06
N VAL A 88 -14.79 -8.18 19.19
CA VAL A 88 -14.87 -7.06 18.23
C VAL A 88 -16.07 -6.15 18.51
N ASN A 89 -15.93 -4.85 18.26
CA ASN A 89 -17.02 -3.86 18.28
C ASN A 89 -17.14 -3.21 16.91
N LEU A 90 -18.17 -3.58 16.15
CA LEU A 90 -18.36 -3.07 14.80
C LEU A 90 -18.54 -1.54 14.78
N SER A 91 -19.28 -0.96 15.72
CA SER A 91 -19.47 0.50 15.79
C SER A 91 -18.15 1.23 15.98
N ARG A 92 -17.29 0.73 16.87
CA ARG A 92 -15.97 1.32 17.10
C ARG A 92 -15.04 1.14 15.89
N GLU A 93 -15.12 0.01 15.20
CA GLU A 93 -14.34 -0.20 13.97
C GLU A 93 -14.77 0.77 12.88
N MET A 94 -16.07 1.04 12.73
CA MET A 94 -16.58 2.03 11.78
C MET A 94 -16.11 3.45 12.11
N GLU A 95 -16.07 3.84 13.39
CA GLU A 95 -15.50 5.13 13.82
C GLU A 95 -14.03 5.26 13.42
N VAL A 96 -13.24 4.19 13.60
CA VAL A 96 -11.82 4.17 13.20
C VAL A 96 -11.68 4.32 11.69
N LEU A 97 -12.49 3.60 10.90
CA LEU A 97 -12.47 3.70 9.44
C LEU A 97 -12.82 5.13 8.97
N SER A 98 -13.82 5.78 9.60
CA SER A 98 -14.17 7.18 9.29
C SER A 98 -13.02 8.11 9.63
N HIS A 99 -12.45 7.99 10.84
CA HIS A 99 -11.39 8.87 11.30
C HIS A 99 -10.17 8.88 10.36
N TYR A 100 -9.74 7.70 9.90
CA TYR A 100 -8.63 7.62 8.95
C TYR A 100 -9.03 8.08 7.55
N ARG A 101 -10.28 7.84 7.12
CA ARG A 101 -10.79 8.35 5.84
C ARG A 101 -10.83 9.87 5.82
N ASP A 102 -11.24 10.50 6.91
CA ASP A 102 -11.35 11.95 7.00
C ASP A 102 -9.96 12.61 6.99
N ALA A 103 -8.97 11.96 7.60
CA ALA A 103 -7.59 12.45 7.65
C ALA A 103 -6.78 12.20 6.36
N LEU A 104 -6.95 11.04 5.71
CA LEU A 104 -6.08 10.56 4.63
C LEU A 104 -6.83 10.21 3.33
N GLY A 105 -8.12 10.51 3.26
CA GLY A 105 -8.98 10.20 2.12
C GLY A 105 -9.18 8.69 1.90
N LYS A 106 -9.24 8.27 0.64
CA LYS A 106 -9.52 6.87 0.26
C LYS A 106 -8.43 5.92 0.79
N GLN A 107 -7.18 6.33 0.75
CA GLN A 107 -6.03 5.55 1.22
C GLN A 107 -6.08 5.31 2.73
N GLY A 108 -6.67 6.25 3.48
CA GLY A 108 -6.88 6.12 4.93
C GLY A 108 -7.73 4.92 5.32
N THR A 109 -8.77 4.60 4.54
CA THR A 109 -9.61 3.43 4.82
C THR A 109 -8.81 2.13 4.72
N THR A 110 -7.96 1.99 3.70
CA THR A 110 -7.10 0.81 3.54
C THR A 110 -6.13 0.68 4.70
N LEU A 111 -5.48 1.78 5.10
CA LEU A 111 -4.57 1.79 6.24
C LEU A 111 -5.29 1.37 7.54
N ALA A 112 -6.48 1.93 7.80
CA ALA A 112 -7.25 1.58 8.98
C ALA A 112 -7.67 0.11 9.00
N MET A 113 -8.06 -0.46 7.86
CA MET A 113 -8.35 -1.90 7.74
C MET A 113 -7.14 -2.75 8.11
N THR A 114 -5.96 -2.42 7.60
CA THR A 114 -4.71 -3.13 7.93
C THR A 114 -4.40 -3.03 9.43
N LEU A 115 -4.55 -1.86 10.04
CA LEU A 115 -4.32 -1.67 11.48
C LEU A 115 -5.32 -2.47 12.34
N LEU A 116 -6.59 -2.53 11.93
CA LEU A 116 -7.60 -3.34 12.61
C LEU A 116 -7.31 -4.85 12.46
N GLU A 117 -6.81 -5.29 11.30
CA GLU A 117 -6.35 -6.67 11.09
C GLU A 117 -5.18 -7.05 11.99
N LEU A 118 -4.17 -6.17 12.10
CA LEU A 118 -3.04 -6.38 13.02
C LEU A 118 -3.50 -6.50 14.47
N SER A 119 -4.48 -5.69 14.88
CA SER A 119 -4.93 -5.60 16.28
C SER A 119 -5.79 -6.77 16.75
N ARG A 120 -6.44 -7.52 15.84
CA ARG A 120 -7.31 -8.66 16.19
C ARG A 120 -6.62 -10.03 16.10
N GLY A 121 -5.37 -10.06 15.63
CA GLY A 121 -4.68 -11.28 15.25
C GLY A 121 -5.28 -11.86 13.97
N ARG A 122 -4.45 -12.36 13.05
CA ARG A 122 -4.95 -13.19 11.96
C ARG A 122 -5.57 -14.44 12.56
N VAL A 123 -6.82 -14.71 12.19
CA VAL A 123 -7.49 -16.02 12.39
C VAL A 123 -6.77 -17.05 11.53
#